data_AF-A0A2V6HMU6-F1
#
_entry.id   AF-A0A2V6HMU6-F1
#
_cell.length_a   1.000
_cell.length_b   1.000
_cell.length_c   1.000
_cell.angle_alpha   90.00
_cell.angle_beta   90.00
_cell.angle_gamma   90.00
#
_symmetry.space_group_name_H-M   'P 1'
#
loop_
_entity.id
_entity.type
_entity.pdbx_description
1 polymer ?
#
loop_
_entity_poly.entity_id
_entity_poly.type
_entity_poly.pdbx_seq_one_letter_code
_entity_poly.pdbx_strand_id
1 'polypeptide(L)'
;MPKLVISGTVYELVEDLITIGRGPDNTIIINDPSVSTHHAQLQLAGETYRLKDLGSTNGTRVNGIPVTETVLHLDDRIRFGAADARYEPDTSGSQTLPRLEEIKARPAELSAVPVDFANASPFARHKDEKDPIRTAFFVGVAIVLLVFLGSMIAVLMMHAPAL
;
A
#
# COMPACT_ATOMS: atom_id res chain seq x y z
N MET A 1 13.63 -17.23 -4.34
CA MET A 1 14.01 -16.58 -3.07
C MET A 1 13.59 -15.12 -3.09
N PRO A 2 13.13 -14.57 -1.96
CA PRO A 2 12.72 -13.17 -1.85
C PRO A 2 13.93 -12.23 -1.93
N LYS A 3 13.73 -11.05 -2.50
CA LYS A 3 14.77 -10.08 -2.82
C LYS A 3 14.32 -8.66 -2.46
N LEU A 4 15.28 -7.83 -2.12
CA LEU A 4 15.11 -6.39 -1.98
C LEU A 4 16.05 -5.70 -2.96
N VAL A 5 15.50 -4.90 -3.88
CA VAL A 5 16.26 -4.17 -4.89
C VAL A 5 16.38 -2.73 -4.45
N ILE A 6 17.59 -2.24 -4.18
CA ILE A 6 17.86 -0.89 -3.68
C ILE A 6 18.76 -0.18 -4.68
N SER A 7 18.30 0.92 -5.27
CA SER A 7 19.07 1.70 -6.27
C SER A 7 19.71 0.84 -7.39
N GLY A 8 19.06 -0.27 -7.76
CA GLY A 8 19.55 -1.20 -8.79
C GLY A 8 20.43 -2.35 -8.28
N THR A 9 20.86 -2.32 -7.01
CA THR A 9 21.55 -3.45 -6.37
C THR A 9 20.53 -4.42 -5.80
N VAL A 10 20.70 -5.71 -6.07
CA VAL A 10 19.82 -6.78 -5.62
C VAL A 10 20.39 -7.43 -4.37
N TYR A 11 19.60 -7.47 -3.30
CA TYR A 11 19.92 -8.16 -2.05
C TYR A 11 18.99 -9.36 -1.90
N GLU A 12 19.55 -10.56 -1.76
CA GLU A 12 18.77 -11.75 -1.46
C GLU A 12 18.45 -11.79 0.04
N LEU A 13 17.19 -12.05 0.37
CA LEU A 13 16.72 -12.06 1.76
C LEU A 13 16.73 -13.49 2.27
N VAL A 14 17.83 -13.86 2.92
CA VAL A 14 18.10 -15.25 3.36
C VAL A 14 17.86 -15.45 4.85
N GLU A 15 17.99 -14.40 5.66
CA GLU A 15 17.93 -14.46 7.13
C GLU A 15 16.53 -14.12 7.67
N ASP A 16 16.14 -14.72 8.79
CA ASP A 16 14.87 -14.44 9.46
C ASP A 16 14.75 -12.99 9.95
N LEU A 17 15.88 -12.34 10.21
CA LEU A 17 15.95 -10.94 10.65
C LEU A 17 17.07 -10.23 9.90
N ILE A 18 16.71 -9.24 9.09
CA ILE A 18 17.64 -8.46 8.27
C ILE A 18 17.57 -7.01 8.71
N THR A 19 18.70 -6.45 9.14
CA THR A 19 18.79 -5.04 9.53
C THR A 19 19.16 -4.17 8.35
N ILE A 20 18.55 -2.99 8.27
CA ILE A 20 18.72 -2.03 7.19
C ILE A 20 19.08 -0.67 7.80
N GLY A 21 20.16 -0.08 7.32
CA GLY A 21 20.59 1.24 7.75
C GLY A 21 21.86 1.69 7.07
N ARG A 22 22.34 2.89 7.42
CA ARG A 22 23.63 3.40 6.92
C ARG A 22 24.82 2.91 7.75
N GLY A 23 24.57 2.41 8.97
CA GLY A 23 25.60 1.88 9.85
C GLY A 23 26.26 0.64 9.24
N PRO A 24 27.59 0.45 9.43
CA PRO A 24 28.33 -0.70 8.87
C PRO A 24 27.99 -2.03 9.54
N ASP A 25 27.22 -1.99 10.63
CA ASP A 25 26.76 -3.13 11.41
C ASP A 25 25.38 -3.66 10.96
N ASN A 26 24.78 -3.08 9.91
CA ASN A 26 23.55 -3.60 9.30
C ASN A 26 23.85 -4.68 8.26
N THR A 27 22.93 -5.66 8.12
CA THR A 27 22.99 -6.67 7.05
C THR A 27 22.94 -6.01 5.67
N ILE A 28 22.06 -5.02 5.49
CA ILE A 28 21.95 -4.22 4.27
C ILE A 28 22.34 -2.78 4.57
N ILE A 29 23.48 -2.37 4.01
CA ILE A 29 24.04 -1.03 4.18
C ILE A 29 23.58 -0.14 3.03
N ILE A 30 22.84 0.93 3.36
CA ILE A 30 22.41 1.95 2.41
C ILE A 30 23.23 3.22 2.65
N ASN A 31 24.13 3.55 1.71
CA ASN A 31 25.01 4.72 1.78
C ASN A 31 24.28 6.01 1.37
N ASP A 32 23.24 6.39 2.13
CA ASP A 32 22.46 7.61 1.91
C ASP A 32 22.34 8.43 3.22
N PRO A 33 22.71 9.72 3.24
CA PRO A 33 22.64 10.55 4.45
C PRO A 33 21.25 10.67 5.08
N SER A 34 20.19 10.50 4.30
CA SER A 34 18.80 10.50 4.80
C SER A 34 18.42 9.21 5.52
N VAL A 35 19.25 8.17 5.42
CA VAL A 35 19.05 6.88 6.11
C VAL A 35 19.77 6.93 7.46
N SER A 36 19.00 6.71 8.54
CA SER A 36 19.52 6.51 9.90
C SER A 36 20.54 5.37 10.00
N THR A 37 21.40 5.41 11.02
CA THR A 37 22.39 4.35 11.29
C THR A 37 21.72 2.98 11.40
N HIS A 38 20.61 2.87 12.14
CA HIS A 38 19.71 1.72 12.18
C HIS A 38 18.32 2.22 11.81
N HIS A 39 17.90 1.96 10.57
CA HIS A 39 16.71 2.59 10.01
C HIS A 39 15.47 1.71 10.16
N ALA A 40 15.59 0.47 9.72
CA ALA A 40 14.49 -0.49 9.69
C ALA A 40 15.04 -1.90 9.83
N GLN A 41 14.12 -2.85 10.04
CA GLN A 41 14.40 -4.27 9.96
C GLN A 41 13.31 -4.97 9.14
N LEU A 42 13.71 -6.04 8.46
CA LEU A 42 12.80 -7.01 7.88
C LEU A 42 12.82 -8.25 8.77
N GLN A 43 11.64 -8.73 9.16
CA GLN A 43 11.49 -9.95 9.93
C GLN A 43 10.63 -10.94 9.14
N LEU A 44 11.09 -12.17 8.96
CA LEU A 44 10.35 -13.21 8.28
C LEU A 44 9.04 -13.50 9.03
N ALA A 45 7.93 -13.50 8.28
CA ALA A 45 6.58 -13.69 8.77
C ALA A 45 5.86 -14.66 7.83
N GLY A 46 6.08 -15.96 8.04
CA GLY A 46 5.59 -17.01 7.14
C GLY A 46 6.44 -17.05 5.86
N GLU A 47 5.83 -16.78 4.71
CA GLU A 47 6.49 -16.81 3.39
C GLU A 47 6.91 -15.42 2.89
N THR A 48 6.65 -14.36 3.67
CA THR A 48 6.99 -12.98 3.33
C THR A 48 7.68 -12.27 4.50
N TYR A 49 8.15 -11.05 4.27
CA TYR A 49 8.77 -10.23 5.31
C TYR A 49 7.81 -9.16 5.84
N ARG A 50 7.88 -8.96 7.15
CA ARG A 50 7.34 -7.81 7.85
C ARG A 50 8.43 -6.74 7.94
N LEU A 51 8.13 -5.55 7.43
CA LEU A 51 8.97 -4.36 7.57
C LEU A 51 8.60 -3.61 8.84
N LYS A 52 9.61 -3.25 9.64
CA LYS A 52 9.46 -2.43 10.83
C LYS A 52 10.48 -1.29 10.84
N ASP A 53 10.00 -0.06 10.96
CA ASP A 53 10.84 1.12 11.18
C ASP A 53 11.33 1.16 12.65
N LEU A 54 12.59 1.54 12.87
CA LEU A 54 13.24 1.55 14.18
C LEU A 54 13.28 2.95 14.83
N GLY A 55 12.35 3.83 14.46
CA GLY A 55 12.36 5.23 14.90
C GLY A 55 13.32 6.06 14.06
N SER A 56 13.35 5.82 12.75
CA SER A 56 14.25 6.51 11.84
C SER A 56 13.91 8.01 11.74
N THR A 57 14.91 8.86 11.50
CA THR A 57 14.72 10.32 11.48
C THR A 57 13.77 10.78 10.37
N ASN A 58 13.86 10.18 9.18
CA ASN A 58 13.06 10.55 8.02
C ASN A 58 11.85 9.62 7.78
N GLY A 59 11.75 8.55 8.57
CA GLY A 59 10.70 7.55 8.46
C GLY A 59 10.90 6.58 7.29
N THR A 60 10.13 5.49 7.36
CA THR A 60 9.97 4.51 6.28
C THR A 60 8.60 4.69 5.62
N ARG A 61 8.55 4.58 4.29
CA ARG A 61 7.30 4.64 3.51
C ARG A 61 7.15 3.41 2.64
N VAL A 62 5.92 2.90 2.51
CA VAL A 62 5.56 1.84 1.56
C VAL A 62 4.47 2.37 0.65
N ASN A 63 4.70 2.33 -0.66
CA ASN A 63 3.81 2.87 -1.69
C ASN A 63 3.40 4.34 -1.43
N GLY A 64 4.33 5.13 -0.88
CA GLY A 64 4.14 6.54 -0.56
C GLY A 64 3.52 6.81 0.81
N ILE A 65 3.05 5.79 1.52
CA ILE A 65 2.39 5.90 2.83
C ILE A 65 3.42 5.67 3.94
N PRO A 66 3.55 6.57 4.94
CA PRO A 66 4.40 6.34 6.11
C PRO A 66 3.94 5.13 6.92
N VAL A 67 4.88 4.27 7.31
CA VAL A 67 4.59 3.07 8.11
C VAL A 67 5.57 2.95 9.28
N THR A 68 5.08 2.45 10.40
CA THR A 68 5.91 1.97 11.51
C THR A 68 6.15 0.48 11.41
N GLU A 69 5.14 -0.27 10.97
CA GLU A 69 5.21 -1.71 10.74
C GLU A 69 4.20 -2.13 9.68
N THR A 70 4.58 -2.98 8.73
CA THR A 70 3.67 -3.54 7.71
C THR A 70 4.20 -4.86 7.16
N VAL A 71 3.31 -5.72 6.65
CA VAL A 71 3.69 -6.90 5.88
C VAL A 71 3.91 -6.48 4.42
N LEU A 72 5.02 -6.94 3.82
CA LEU A 72 5.37 -6.63 2.44
C LEU A 72 4.68 -7.58 1.46
N HIS A 73 4.28 -7.02 0.32
CA HIS A 73 3.63 -7.71 -0.79
C HIS A 73 4.43 -7.53 -2.09
N LEU A 74 4.11 -8.35 -3.09
CA LEU A 74 4.73 -8.29 -4.42
C LEU A 74 4.78 -6.86 -4.96
N ASP A 75 5.96 -6.45 -5.41
CA ASP A 75 6.26 -5.16 -6.05
C ASP A 75 6.08 -3.92 -5.17
N ASP A 76 5.98 -4.09 -3.84
CA ASP A 76 5.93 -2.96 -2.92
C ASP A 76 7.15 -2.04 -3.09
N ARG A 77 6.86 -0.75 -3.27
CA ARG A 77 7.89 0.30 -3.34
C ARG A 77 8.13 0.86 -1.96
N ILE A 78 9.32 0.62 -1.45
CA ILE A 78 9.74 1.01 -0.11
C ILE A 78 10.68 2.21 -0.23
N ARG A 79 10.55 3.18 0.66
CA ARG A 79 11.48 4.29 0.76
C ARG A 79 12.00 4.41 2.18
N PHE A 80 13.31 4.30 2.33
CA PHE A 80 14.03 4.51 3.59
C PHE A 80 14.62 5.92 3.55
N GLY A 81 13.99 6.89 4.22
CA GLY A 81 14.31 8.30 3.98
C GLY A 81 14.10 8.70 2.51
N ALA A 82 15.18 9.01 1.81
CA ALA A 82 15.21 9.31 0.37
C ALA A 82 15.62 8.11 -0.51
N ALA A 83 16.10 7.01 0.06
CA ALA A 83 16.55 5.86 -0.69
C ALA A 83 15.36 4.99 -1.14
N ASP A 84 15.24 4.79 -2.46
CA ASP A 84 14.19 3.94 -3.05
C ASP A 84 14.62 2.46 -3.10
N ALA A 85 13.67 1.60 -2.73
CA ALA A 85 13.78 0.16 -2.75
C ALA A 85 12.50 -0.49 -3.31
N ARG A 86 12.61 -1.73 -3.82
CA ARG A 86 11.48 -2.55 -4.25
C ARG A 86 11.61 -3.96 -3.68
N TYR A 87 10.51 -4.48 -3.15
CA TYR A 87 10.44 -5.85 -2.66
C TYR A 87 9.92 -6.81 -3.73
N GLU A 88 10.62 -7.93 -3.90
CA GLU A 88 10.25 -9.01 -4.81
C GLU A 88 10.17 -10.32 -3.98
N PRO A 89 8.98 -10.87 -3.70
CA PRO A 89 8.82 -12.08 -2.92
C PRO A 89 9.32 -13.31 -3.68
N ASP A 90 9.40 -14.45 -2.99
CA ASP A 90 9.72 -15.71 -3.66
C ASP A 90 8.54 -16.17 -4.53
N THR A 91 8.64 -15.96 -5.83
CA THR A 91 7.64 -16.44 -6.79
C THR A 91 7.83 -17.91 -7.16
N SER A 92 8.90 -18.57 -6.68
CA SER A 92 9.23 -19.96 -7.03
C SER A 92 8.22 -20.99 -6.46
N GLY A 93 7.37 -20.57 -5.52
CA GLY A 93 6.30 -21.40 -4.94
C GLY A 93 4.93 -21.21 -5.60
N SER A 94 4.76 -20.29 -6.54
CA SER A 94 3.53 -20.23 -7.34
C SER A 94 3.51 -21.45 -8.24
N GLN A 95 2.83 -22.52 -7.79
CA GLN A 95 2.45 -23.61 -8.66
C GLN A 95 1.91 -22.99 -9.95
N THR A 96 2.54 -23.31 -11.07
CA THR A 96 1.99 -23.10 -12.40
C THR A 96 0.51 -23.42 -12.30
N LEU A 97 -0.37 -22.47 -12.60
CA LEU A 97 -1.80 -22.75 -12.71
C LEU A 97 -1.91 -24.10 -13.42
N PRO A 98 -2.57 -25.12 -12.83
CA PRO A 98 -2.69 -26.41 -13.49
C PRO A 98 -3.14 -26.10 -14.91
N ARG A 99 -2.34 -26.55 -15.89
CA ARG A 99 -2.62 -26.33 -17.32
C ARG A 99 -4.10 -26.59 -17.47
N LEU A 100 -4.89 -25.57 -17.84
CA LEU A 100 -6.31 -25.74 -18.10
C LEU A 100 -6.39 -26.98 -18.98
N GLU A 101 -6.84 -28.10 -18.42
CA GLU A 101 -7.01 -29.32 -19.19
C GLU A 101 -7.94 -28.88 -20.31
N GLU A 102 -7.45 -29.01 -21.54
CA GLU A 102 -8.21 -28.63 -22.71
C GLU A 102 -9.45 -29.51 -22.68
N ILE A 103 -10.56 -28.95 -22.18
CA ILE A 103 -11.84 -29.63 -22.09
C ILE A 103 -12.21 -29.89 -23.54
N LYS A 104 -11.89 -31.08 -24.05
CA LYS A 104 -12.30 -31.52 -25.38
C LYS A 104 -13.81 -31.62 -25.35
N ALA A 105 -14.47 -30.55 -25.78
CA ALA A 105 -15.92 -30.46 -25.82
C ALA A 105 -16.47 -31.67 -26.59
N ARG A 106 -17.17 -32.56 -25.89
CA ARG A 106 -18.11 -33.46 -26.54
C ARG A 106 -19.37 -32.62 -26.78
N PRO A 107 -19.93 -32.59 -28.01
CA PRO A 107 -21.21 -31.92 -28.24
C PRO A 107 -22.24 -32.56 -27.30
N ALA A 108 -22.82 -31.75 -26.41
CA ALA A 108 -23.94 -32.18 -25.61
C ALA A 108 -25.13 -32.40 -26.56
N GLU A 109 -25.65 -33.62 -26.61
CA GLU A 109 -26.92 -33.87 -27.29
C GLU A 109 -28.01 -33.03 -26.62
N LEU A 110 -28.73 -32.32 -27.47
CA LEU A 110 -29.73 -31.32 -27.20
C LEU A 110 -30.92 -31.94 -26.44
N SER A 111 -30.91 -31.89 -25.10
CA SER A 111 -32.11 -32.25 -24.34
C SER A 111 -32.21 -31.46 -23.05
N ALA A 112 -32.80 -30.27 -23.20
CA ALA A 112 -33.76 -29.64 -22.29
C ALA A 112 -33.74 -28.13 -22.61
N VAL A 113 -34.78 -27.66 -23.30
CA VAL A 113 -35.08 -26.22 -23.36
C VAL A 113 -35.31 -25.76 -21.93
N PRO A 114 -34.48 -24.88 -21.36
CA PRO A 114 -34.61 -24.56 -19.96
C PRO A 114 -35.57 -23.36 -19.83
N VAL A 115 -36.47 -23.48 -18.86
CA VAL A 115 -37.60 -22.59 -18.59
C VAL A 115 -37.09 -21.20 -18.23
N ASP A 116 -37.49 -20.22 -19.04
CA ASP A 116 -37.49 -18.77 -18.78
C ASP A 116 -36.41 -18.21 -17.80
N PHE A 117 -35.24 -17.81 -18.32
CA PHE A 117 -34.16 -17.16 -17.56
C PHE A 117 -34.21 -15.63 -17.61
N ALA A 118 -35.40 -15.03 -17.61
CA ALA A 118 -35.50 -13.57 -17.63
C ALA A 118 -34.92 -12.87 -16.37
N ASN A 119 -34.55 -13.60 -15.30
CA ASN A 119 -34.15 -12.99 -14.02
C ASN A 119 -32.84 -13.49 -13.40
N ALA A 120 -31.96 -14.17 -14.14
CA ALA A 120 -30.70 -14.68 -13.62
C ALA A 120 -29.48 -13.81 -14.00
N SER A 121 -29.56 -12.48 -13.87
CA SER A 121 -28.34 -11.66 -13.93
C SER A 121 -27.60 -11.76 -12.58
N PRO A 122 -26.40 -12.38 -12.52
CA PRO A 122 -25.62 -12.48 -11.28
C PRO A 122 -24.90 -11.16 -10.95
N PHE A 123 -24.97 -10.18 -11.86
CA PHE A 123 -24.39 -8.87 -11.68
C PHE A 123 -25.34 -8.01 -10.83
N ALA A 124 -25.35 -8.25 -9.53
CA ALA A 124 -25.82 -7.25 -8.59
C ALA A 124 -25.00 -5.98 -8.83
N ARG A 125 -25.64 -4.91 -9.30
CA ARG A 125 -25.03 -3.57 -9.32
C ARG A 125 -24.59 -3.27 -7.88
N HIS A 126 -23.28 -3.29 -7.64
CA HIS A 126 -22.71 -2.71 -6.44
C HIS A 126 -23.11 -1.25 -6.44
N LYS A 127 -24.06 -0.92 -5.58
CA LYS A 127 -24.49 0.44 -5.32
C LYS A 127 -23.34 1.05 -4.53
N ASP A 128 -22.65 2.04 -5.10
CA ASP A 128 -21.60 2.80 -4.42
C ASP A 128 -22.13 3.27 -3.05
N GLU A 129 -21.73 2.56 -2.00
CA GLU A 129 -22.11 2.87 -0.64
C GLU A 129 -21.27 4.07 -0.21
N LYS A 130 -21.91 5.23 -0.08
CA LYS A 130 -21.24 6.46 0.33
C LYS A 130 -20.71 6.28 1.75
N ASP A 131 -19.39 6.17 1.90
CA ASP A 131 -18.69 6.09 3.18
C ASP A 131 -19.14 7.23 4.13
N PRO A 132 -19.90 6.93 5.20
CA PRO A 132 -20.44 7.97 6.08
C PRO A 132 -19.33 8.73 6.81
N ILE A 133 -18.18 8.08 7.06
CA ILE A 133 -17.02 8.67 7.73
C ILE A 133 -16.35 9.74 6.84
N ARG A 134 -16.19 9.47 5.54
CA ARG A 134 -15.62 10.44 4.59
C ARG A 134 -16.55 11.64 4.45
N THR A 135 -17.86 11.37 4.32
CA THR A 135 -18.86 12.42 4.19
C THR A 135 -18.91 13.33 5.42
N ALA A 136 -18.84 12.75 6.63
CA ALA A 136 -18.80 13.51 7.89
C ALA A 136 -17.53 14.35 8.03
N PHE A 137 -16.37 13.83 7.61
CA PHE A 137 -15.10 14.57 7.64
C PHE A 137 -15.13 15.82 6.75
N PHE A 138 -15.61 15.71 5.51
CA PHE A 138 -15.69 16.87 4.60
C PHE A 138 -16.66 17.95 5.10
N VAL A 139 -17.80 17.54 5.69
CA VAL A 139 -18.75 18.48 6.29
C VAL A 139 -18.13 19.21 7.49
N GLY A 140 -17.41 18.49 8.35
CA GLY A 140 -16.71 19.08 9.49
C GLY A 140 -15.67 20.11 9.07
N VAL A 141 -14.83 19.78 8.08
CA VAL A 141 -13.81 20.71 7.54
C VAL A 141 -14.45 21.95 6.92
N ALA A 142 -15.55 21.79 6.18
CA ALA A 142 -16.27 22.91 5.58
C ALA A 142 -16.84 23.89 6.61
N ILE A 143 -17.39 23.38 7.72
CA ILE A 143 -17.93 24.21 8.82
C ILE A 143 -16.80 25.02 9.47
N VAL A 144 -15.67 24.39 9.77
CA VAL A 144 -14.52 25.07 10.39
C VAL A 144 -13.99 26.18 9.49
N LEU A 145 -13.88 25.92 8.18
CA LEU A 145 -13.45 26.93 7.20
C LEU A 145 -14.42 28.11 7.11
N LEU A 146 -15.73 27.86 7.11
CA LEU A 146 -16.75 28.92 7.09
C LEU A 146 -16.69 29.81 8.32
N VAL A 147 -16.54 29.22 9.51
CA VAL A 147 -16.41 29.97 10.77
C VAL A 147 -15.13 30.80 10.77
N PHE A 148 -14.01 30.22 10.34
CA PHE A 148 -12.75 30.92 10.24
C PHE A 148 -12.82 32.10 9.25
N LEU A 149 -13.39 31.86 8.06
CA LEU A 149 -13.54 32.89 7.03
C LEU A 149 -14.47 34.01 7.49
N GLY A 150 -15.58 33.67 8.14
CA GLY A 150 -16.51 34.65 8.72
C GLY A 150 -15.84 35.50 9.81
N SER A 151 -15.07 34.87 10.70
CA SER A 151 -14.29 35.57 11.73
C SER A 151 -13.25 36.51 11.11
N MET A 152 -12.54 36.07 10.08
CA MET A 152 -11.55 36.88 9.37
C MET A 152 -12.19 38.12 8.72
N ILE A 153 -13.33 37.96 8.05
CA ILE A 153 -14.07 39.07 7.42
C ILE A 153 -14.59 40.04 8.48
N ALA A 154 -15.13 39.55 9.61
CA ALA A 154 -15.61 40.40 10.69
C ALA A 154 -14.48 41.24 11.30
N VAL A 155 -13.31 40.64 11.53
CA VAL A 155 -12.12 41.38 12.00
C VAL A 155 -11.68 42.43 10.99
N LEU A 156 -11.70 42.11 9.69
CA LEU A 156 -11.36 43.06 8.62
C LEU A 156 -12.35 44.24 8.56
N MET A 157 -13.64 43.99 8.74
CA MET A 157 -14.69 45.02 8.77
C MET A 157 -14.60 45.91 10.01
N MET A 158 -14.22 45.35 11.18
CA MET A 158 -14.03 46.15 12.40
C MET A 158 -12.81 47.07 12.34
N HIS A 159 -11.80 46.73 11.51
CA HIS A 159 -10.60 47.54 11.31
C HIS A 159 -10.63 48.31 9.98
N ALA A 160 -11.77 48.30 9.28
CA ALA A 160 -11.96 49.14 8.11
C ALA A 160 -12.03 50.60 8.57
N PRO A 161 -11.10 51.47 8.18
CA PRO A 161 -11.20 52.88 8.48
C PRO A 161 -12.45 53.42 7.77
N ALA A 162 -13.34 54.05 8.54
CA ALA A 162 -14.48 54.77 7.99
C ALA A 162 -13.93 55.87 7.06
N LEU A 163 -14.20 55.72 5.75
CA LEU A 163 -14.06 56.78 4.76
C LEU A 163 -15.34 57.62 4.75
#